data_AF-A0AAE1BSD7-F1
#
_entry.id   AF-A0AAE1BSD7-F1
#
_cell.length_a   1.000
_cell.length_b   1.000
_cell.length_c   1.000
_cell.angle_alpha   90.00
_cell.angle_beta   90.00
_cell.angle_gamma   90.00
#
_symmetry.space_group_name_H-M   'P 1'
#
loop_
_entity.id
_entity.type
_entity.pdbx_description
1 polymer ?
#
loop_
_entity_poly.entity_id
_entity_poly.type
_entity_poly.pdbx_seq_one_letter_code
_entity_poly.pdbx_strand_id
1 'polypeptide(L)'
;FSDDYFVEKVKVIDELAEQRKKKVIEIVKWNEKFKKSLDTWPCINVMVSSNSNKCQACGEEEVNKLSQLYGQPYNQQTLRSWETVPSELEAKNFEVCDRCSNLSQMYNKVTHQKYDFYSQCKSTVTNVRVTSPSKHTTTILRDLLANDHWIMGLFRSMCTTWIKVDRLHQEHTTNTNTNTNTNTNTQTNDKGHT
;
A
#
# COMPACT_ATOMS: atom_id res chain seq x y z
N PHE A 1 31.95 6.20 3.49
CA PHE A 1 30.48 6.14 3.68
C PHE A 1 30.20 4.84 4.41
N SER A 2 29.65 4.87 5.62
CA SER A 2 29.35 3.64 6.39
C SER A 2 27.97 3.12 6.00
N ASP A 3 27.89 1.84 5.65
CA ASP A 3 26.64 1.14 5.32
C ASP A 3 25.66 1.13 6.51
N ASP A 4 26.16 1.17 7.75
CA ASP A 4 25.35 1.15 8.97
C ASP A 4 24.39 2.34 9.05
N TYR A 5 24.84 3.52 8.61
CA TYR A 5 24.01 4.72 8.55
C TYR A 5 22.80 4.52 7.62
N PHE A 6 23.01 3.94 6.43
CA PHE A 6 21.93 3.70 5.49
C PHE A 6 20.97 2.62 5.97
N VAL A 7 21.50 1.55 6.57
CA VAL A 7 20.69 0.46 7.12
C VAL A 7 19.73 0.99 8.19
N GLU A 8 20.20 1.84 9.11
CA GLU A 8 19.34 2.43 10.14
C GLU A 8 18.25 3.32 9.54
N LYS A 9 18.59 4.18 8.56
CA LYS A 9 17.58 5.05 7.92
C LYS A 9 16.55 4.27 7.10
N VAL A 10 16.94 3.17 6.46
CA VAL A 10 16.01 2.29 5.74
C VAL A 10 15.06 1.61 6.73
N LYS A 11 15.53 1.16 7.90
CA LYS A 11 14.66 0.59 8.94
C LYS A 11 13.56 1.55 9.38
N VAL A 12 13.90 2.83 9.57
CA VAL A 12 12.90 3.85 9.93
C VAL A 12 11.82 3.97 8.84
N ILE A 13 12.19 3.94 7.56
CA ILE A 13 11.23 3.98 6.45
C ILE A 13 10.33 2.73 6.47
N ASP A 14 10.90 1.55 6.70
CA ASP A 14 10.15 0.29 6.77
C ASP A 14 9.15 0.30 7.94
N GLU A 15 9.57 0.76 9.12
CA GLU A 15 8.70 0.90 10.30
C GLU A 15 7.56 1.89 10.05
N LEU A 16 7.87 3.04 9.43
CA LEU A 16 6.87 4.05 9.09
C LEU A 16 5.86 3.50 8.08
N ALA A 17 6.30 2.74 7.07
CA ALA A 17 5.42 2.10 6.11
C ALA A 17 4.50 1.07 6.78
N GLU A 18 5.04 0.23 7.66
CA GLU A 18 4.26 -0.78 8.41
C GLU A 18 3.20 -0.14 9.30
N GLN A 19 3.51 0.98 9.96
CA GLN A 19 2.51 1.76 10.71
C GLN A 19 1.36 2.24 9.82
N ARG A 20 1.64 2.69 8.58
CA ARG A 20 0.59 3.11 7.65
C ARG A 20 -0.22 1.93 7.13
N LYS A 21 0.40 0.77 6.90
CA LYS A 21 -0.35 -0.46 6.56
C LYS A 21 -1.38 -0.78 7.65
N LYS A 22 -0.96 -0.77 8.92
CA LYS A 22 -1.84 -1.01 10.07
C LYS A 22 -3.00 -0.03 10.13
N LYS A 23 -2.73 1.27 9.92
CA LYS A 23 -3.78 2.30 9.84
C LYS A 23 -4.82 2.00 8.76
N VAL A 24 -4.43 1.54 7.58
CA VAL A 24 -5.41 1.16 6.55
C VAL A 24 -6.23 -0.06 6.99
N ILE A 25 -5.58 -1.06 7.59
CA ILE A 25 -6.25 -2.27 8.10
C ILE A 25 -7.28 -1.93 9.19
N GLU A 26 -7.02 -0.96 10.06
CA GLU A 26 -7.96 -0.50 11.09
C GLU A 26 -9.23 0.15 10.53
N ILE A 27 -9.18 0.66 9.29
CA ILE A 27 -10.32 1.34 8.63
C ILE A 27 -11.21 0.34 7.89
N VAL A 28 -10.70 -0.84 7.56
CA VAL A 28 -11.36 -1.80 6.64
C VAL A 28 -11.75 -3.10 7.33
N LYS A 29 -12.71 -3.80 6.73
CA LYS A 29 -13.14 -5.15 7.15
C LYS A 29 -12.81 -6.19 6.10
N TRP A 30 -11.63 -6.09 5.48
CA TRP A 30 -11.24 -7.03 4.43
C TRP A 30 -11.06 -8.44 4.99
N ASN A 31 -11.52 -9.43 4.23
CA ASN A 31 -11.20 -10.82 4.52
C ASN A 31 -9.72 -11.15 4.23
N GLU A 32 -9.26 -12.25 4.81
CA GLU A 32 -7.86 -12.68 4.74
C GLU A 32 -7.41 -13.01 3.32
N LYS A 33 -8.29 -13.53 2.47
CA LYS A 33 -7.96 -13.83 1.07
C LYS A 33 -7.57 -12.55 0.32
N PHE A 34 -8.34 -11.49 0.48
CA PHE A 34 -8.05 -10.21 -0.17
C PHE A 34 -6.77 -9.56 0.36
N LYS A 35 -6.56 -9.56 1.69
CA LYS A 35 -5.33 -9.07 2.32
C LYS A 35 -4.09 -9.82 1.83
N LYS A 36 -4.12 -11.16 1.85
CA LYS A 36 -3.02 -12.01 1.39
C LYS A 36 -2.66 -11.73 -0.07
N SER A 37 -3.66 -11.54 -0.93
CA SER A 37 -3.42 -11.16 -2.32
C SER A 37 -2.77 -9.78 -2.44
N LEU A 38 -3.22 -8.79 -1.67
CA LEU A 38 -2.62 -7.44 -1.65
C LEU A 38 -1.20 -7.41 -1.09
N ASP A 39 -0.83 -8.34 -0.20
CA ASP A 39 0.55 -8.47 0.31
C ASP A 39 1.47 -9.24 -0.65
N THR A 40 0.90 -9.96 -1.62
CA THR A 40 1.63 -10.83 -2.56
C THR A 40 1.94 -10.13 -3.87
N TRP A 41 0.96 -9.46 -4.46
CA TRP A 41 1.02 -8.96 -5.84
C TRP A 41 1.40 -7.47 -5.86
N PRO A 42 2.56 -7.10 -6.43
CA PRO A 42 3.10 -5.74 -6.29
C PRO A 42 2.26 -4.65 -6.95
N CYS A 43 1.40 -5.01 -7.89
CA CYS A 43 0.66 -4.06 -8.68
C CYS A 43 -0.85 -4.33 -8.61
N ILE A 44 -1.63 -3.25 -8.72
CA ILE A 44 -3.09 -3.27 -8.78
C ILE A 44 -3.59 -2.36 -9.90
N ASN A 45 -4.57 -2.85 -10.66
CA ASN A 45 -5.34 -2.09 -11.63
C ASN A 45 -6.81 -2.11 -11.21
N VAL A 46 -7.52 -1.01 -11.46
CA VAL A 46 -8.94 -0.86 -11.09
C VAL A 46 -9.75 -0.53 -12.33
N MET A 47 -10.76 -1.35 -12.57
CA MET A 47 -11.71 -1.18 -13.67
C MET A 47 -13.12 -1.02 -13.11
N VAL A 48 -14.04 -0.51 -13.93
CA VAL A 48 -15.47 -0.52 -13.59
C VAL A 48 -15.96 -1.97 -13.64
N SER A 49 -16.76 -2.37 -12.66
CA SER A 49 -17.57 -3.59 -12.72
C SER A 49 -19.03 -3.21 -12.48
N SER A 50 -19.95 -3.93 -13.09
CA SER A 50 -21.38 -3.76 -12.88
C SER A 50 -21.96 -5.12 -12.51
N ASN A 51 -21.91 -5.43 -11.22
CA ASN A 51 -22.41 -6.67 -10.66
C ASN A 51 -23.20 -6.35 -9.39
N SER A 52 -24.37 -6.96 -9.20
CA SER A 52 -25.23 -6.74 -8.02
C SER A 52 -24.81 -7.56 -6.80
N ASN A 53 -23.67 -8.24 -6.89
CA ASN A 53 -23.10 -9.02 -5.80
C ASN A 53 -22.51 -8.12 -4.71
N LYS A 54 -22.38 -8.70 -3.51
CA LYS A 54 -21.66 -8.06 -2.40
C LYS A 54 -20.16 -8.04 -2.67
N CYS A 55 -19.50 -6.98 -2.21
CA CYS A 55 -18.07 -6.78 -2.32
C CYS A 55 -17.28 -7.99 -1.80
N GLN A 56 -16.42 -8.55 -2.64
CA GLN A 56 -15.60 -9.72 -2.30
C GLN A 56 -14.49 -9.43 -1.29
N ALA A 57 -14.27 -8.15 -0.91
CA ALA A 57 -13.31 -7.75 0.10
C ALA A 57 -13.97 -7.61 1.48
N CYS A 58 -14.96 -6.73 1.63
CA CYS A 58 -15.62 -6.47 2.93
C CYS A 58 -16.91 -7.27 3.16
N GLY A 59 -17.59 -7.73 2.10
CA GLY A 59 -18.88 -8.43 2.20
C GLY A 59 -20.08 -7.55 2.56
N GLU A 60 -19.94 -6.22 2.58
CA GLU A 60 -20.97 -5.29 3.06
C GLU A 60 -21.67 -4.52 1.92
N GLU A 61 -20.90 -3.81 1.09
CA GLU A 61 -21.42 -2.93 0.03
C GLU A 61 -21.54 -3.63 -1.33
N GLU A 62 -22.33 -3.06 -2.24
CA GLU A 62 -22.45 -3.55 -3.63
C GLU A 62 -21.16 -3.34 -4.44
N VAL A 63 -20.94 -4.23 -5.40
CA VAL A 63 -19.80 -4.16 -6.32
C VAL A 63 -20.01 -3.05 -7.36
N ASN A 64 -18.98 -2.24 -7.57
CA ASN A 64 -18.92 -1.33 -8.72
C ASN A 64 -17.52 -1.21 -9.34
N LYS A 65 -16.52 -1.93 -8.80
CA LYS A 65 -15.16 -1.99 -9.32
C LYS A 65 -14.66 -3.42 -9.44
N LEU A 66 -13.72 -3.64 -10.33
CA LEU A 66 -12.88 -4.83 -10.40
C LEU A 66 -11.45 -4.43 -10.06
N SER A 67 -10.93 -4.93 -8.94
CA SER A 67 -9.52 -4.84 -8.57
C SER A 67 -8.76 -6.05 -9.13
N GLN A 68 -7.88 -5.79 -10.09
CA GLN A 68 -7.01 -6.79 -10.71
C GLN A 68 -5.57 -6.61 -10.21
N LEU A 69 -5.06 -7.62 -9.51
CA LEU A 69 -3.71 -7.70 -8.98
C LEU A 69 -2.78 -8.41 -9.95
N TYR A 70 -1.56 -7.92 -10.10
CA TYR A 70 -0.59 -8.43 -11.07
C TYR A 70 0.86 -8.11 -10.68
N GLY A 71 1.79 -8.48 -11.55
CA GLY A 71 3.23 -8.38 -11.34
C GLY A 71 3.85 -9.66 -10.80
N GLN A 72 5.17 -9.68 -10.65
CA GLN A 72 5.90 -10.85 -10.16
C GLN A 72 6.02 -10.80 -8.63
N PRO A 73 5.52 -11.80 -7.88
CA PRO A 73 5.72 -11.89 -6.44
C PRO A 73 7.20 -11.94 -6.09
N TYR A 74 7.53 -11.48 -4.89
CA TYR A 74 8.92 -11.31 -4.47
C TYR A 74 9.08 -11.58 -2.98
N ASN A 75 10.29 -11.92 -2.58
CA ASN A 75 10.66 -12.03 -1.18
C ASN A 75 10.80 -10.62 -0.58
N GLN A 76 9.99 -10.27 0.42
CA GLN A 76 9.97 -8.92 0.99
C GLN A 76 11.28 -8.49 1.66
N GLN A 77 12.12 -9.45 2.09
CA GLN A 77 13.42 -9.17 2.71
C GLN A 77 14.51 -8.94 1.65
N THR A 78 14.59 -9.81 0.64
CA THR A 78 15.66 -9.78 -0.38
C THR A 78 15.29 -8.97 -1.62
N LEU A 79 14.01 -8.64 -1.79
CA LEU A 79 13.41 -7.97 -2.95
C LEU A 79 13.63 -8.73 -4.28
N ARG A 80 14.00 -10.00 -4.20
CA ARG A 80 14.16 -10.88 -5.36
C ARG A 80 12.81 -11.48 -5.73
N SER A 81 12.51 -11.49 -7.02
CA SER A 81 11.38 -12.20 -7.59
C SER A 81 11.41 -13.68 -7.18
N TRP A 82 10.26 -14.25 -6.89
CA TRP A 82 10.14 -15.69 -6.76
C TRP A 82 10.21 -16.36 -8.13
N GLU A 83 10.90 -17.49 -8.21
CA GLU A 83 11.02 -18.30 -9.43
C GLU A 83 9.73 -19.08 -9.69
N THR A 84 9.07 -19.54 -8.63
CA THR A 84 7.78 -20.22 -8.66
C THR A 84 6.82 -19.54 -7.71
N VAL A 85 5.61 -19.24 -8.19
CA VAL A 85 4.54 -18.71 -7.35
C VAL A 85 3.70 -19.89 -6.86
N PRO A 86 3.52 -20.07 -5.54
CA PRO A 86 2.60 -21.07 -5.02
C PRO A 86 1.19 -20.88 -5.59
N SER A 87 0.54 -21.97 -6.03
CA SER A 87 -0.82 -21.94 -6.61
C SER A 87 -1.86 -21.34 -5.66
N GLU A 88 -1.64 -21.44 -4.35
CA GLU A 88 -2.48 -20.83 -3.31
C GLU A 88 -2.54 -19.29 -3.36
N LEU A 89 -1.67 -18.65 -4.14
CA LEU A 89 -1.60 -17.20 -4.30
C LEU A 89 -2.28 -16.70 -5.58
N GLU A 90 -2.94 -17.58 -6.34
CA GLU A 90 -3.53 -17.29 -7.65
C GLU A 90 -4.66 -16.24 -7.65
N ALA A 91 -5.27 -15.95 -6.50
CA ALA A 91 -6.37 -15.00 -6.43
C ALA A 91 -5.90 -13.57 -6.78
N LYS A 92 -6.20 -13.15 -8.01
CA LYS A 92 -5.79 -11.86 -8.58
C LYS A 92 -6.95 -10.92 -8.86
N ASN A 93 -8.16 -11.43 -9.03
CA ASN A 93 -9.31 -10.62 -9.44
C ASN A 93 -10.32 -10.59 -8.30
N PHE A 94 -10.71 -9.38 -7.89
CA PHE A 94 -11.70 -9.15 -6.85
C PHE A 94 -12.69 -8.07 -7.28
N GLU A 95 -13.96 -8.45 -7.31
CA GLU A 95 -15.07 -7.52 -7.46
C GLU A 95 -15.33 -6.82 -6.13
N VAL A 96 -15.18 -5.50 -6.10
CA VAL A 96 -15.20 -4.72 -4.86
C VAL A 96 -16.04 -3.45 -4.99
N CYS A 97 -16.45 -2.91 -3.85
CA CYS A 97 -17.04 -1.57 -3.79
C CYS A 97 -15.97 -0.48 -3.98
N ASP A 98 -16.41 0.74 -4.28
CA ASP A 98 -15.56 1.90 -4.52
C ASP A 98 -14.60 2.16 -3.34
N ARG A 99 -15.14 2.10 -2.11
CA ARG A 99 -14.35 2.30 -0.88
C ARG A 99 -13.21 1.28 -0.76
N CYS A 100 -13.51 -0.01 -0.94
CA CYS A 100 -12.48 -1.06 -0.88
C CYS A 100 -11.46 -0.93 -2.01
N SER A 101 -11.88 -0.52 -3.20
CA SER A 101 -10.98 -0.29 -4.34
C SER A 101 -10.00 0.86 -4.10
N ASN A 102 -10.46 1.97 -3.52
CA ASN A 102 -9.60 3.11 -3.22
C ASN A 102 -8.59 2.77 -2.11
N LEU A 103 -9.07 2.14 -1.03
CA LEU A 103 -8.23 1.75 0.10
C LEU A 103 -7.23 0.65 -0.28
N SER A 104 -7.60 -0.31 -1.15
CA SER A 104 -6.71 -1.38 -1.59
C SER A 104 -5.57 -0.88 -2.47
N GLN A 105 -5.82 0.11 -3.34
CA GLN A 105 -4.78 0.79 -4.10
C GLN A 105 -3.76 1.49 -3.18
N MET A 106 -4.25 2.18 -2.15
CA MET A 106 -3.38 2.82 -1.18
C MET A 106 -2.59 1.81 -0.35
N TYR A 107 -3.24 0.76 0.14
CA TYR A 107 -2.59 -0.31 0.88
C TYR A 107 -1.48 -0.96 0.04
N ASN A 108 -1.79 -1.36 -1.19
CA ASN A 108 -0.83 -2.00 -2.11
C ASN A 108 0.38 -1.10 -2.37
N LYS A 109 0.16 0.20 -2.60
CA LYS A 109 1.23 1.17 -2.80
C LYS A 109 2.14 1.32 -1.57
N VAL A 110 1.59 1.30 -0.36
CA VAL A 110 2.41 1.34 0.87
C VAL A 110 3.16 0.02 1.06
N THR A 111 2.48 -1.11 0.86
CA THR A 111 3.04 -2.46 1.03
C THR A 111 4.23 -2.72 0.12
N HIS A 112 4.16 -2.28 -1.13
CA HIS A 112 5.20 -2.58 -2.11
C HIS A 112 6.13 -1.40 -2.41
N GLN A 113 6.02 -0.31 -1.66
CA GLN A 113 6.82 0.90 -1.84
C GLN A 113 8.34 0.63 -1.90
N LYS A 114 8.84 -0.17 -0.96
CA LYS A 114 10.27 -0.55 -0.90
C LYS A 114 10.71 -1.28 -2.17
N TYR A 115 9.87 -2.20 -2.64
CA TYR A 115 10.10 -2.94 -3.87
C TYR A 115 10.04 -2.04 -5.10
N ASP A 116 9.08 -1.13 -5.18
CA ASP A 116 8.95 -0.18 -6.28
C ASP A 116 10.17 0.74 -6.39
N PHE A 117 10.71 1.20 -5.25
CA PHE A 117 11.94 1.98 -5.21
C PHE A 117 13.13 1.16 -5.68
N TYR A 118 13.29 -0.06 -5.15
CA TYR A 118 14.36 -0.95 -5.60
C TYR A 118 14.29 -1.23 -7.11
N SER A 119 13.09 -1.51 -7.63
CA SER A 119 12.85 -1.78 -9.05
C SER A 119 13.19 -0.58 -9.92
N GLN A 120 12.77 0.63 -9.51
CA GLN A 120 13.11 1.87 -10.21
C GLN A 120 14.63 2.15 -10.19
N CYS A 121 15.29 1.96 -9.05
CA CYS A 121 16.74 2.11 -8.94
C CYS A 121 17.47 1.11 -9.85
N LYS A 122 17.07 -0.17 -9.81
CA LYS A 122 17.64 -1.24 -10.64
C LYS A 122 17.46 -0.93 -12.12
N SER A 123 16.26 -0.52 -12.53
CA SER A 123 15.95 -0.12 -13.91
C SER A 123 16.82 1.05 -14.36
N THR A 124 16.92 2.09 -13.52
CA THR A 124 17.73 3.28 -13.80
C THR A 124 19.21 2.95 -13.98
N VAL A 125 19.80 2.17 -13.07
CA VAL A 125 21.19 1.70 -13.18
C VAL A 125 21.39 0.86 -14.45
N THR A 126 20.45 -0.03 -14.77
CA THR A 126 20.51 -0.88 -15.97
C THR A 126 20.49 -0.02 -17.23
N ASN A 127 19.59 0.96 -17.30
CA ASN A 127 19.48 1.87 -18.44
C ASN A 127 20.77 2.69 -18.65
N VAL A 128 21.39 3.19 -17.57
CA VAL A 128 22.67 3.91 -17.69
C VAL A 128 23.78 2.99 -18.18
N ARG A 129 23.83 1.71 -17.74
CA ARG A 129 24.82 0.74 -18.24
C ARG A 129 24.66 0.47 -19.73
N VAL A 130 23.43 0.39 -20.23
CA VAL A 130 23.14 0.18 -21.65
C VAL A 130 23.51 1.40 -22.48
N THR A 131 23.13 2.60 -22.02
CA THR A 131 23.36 3.86 -22.75
C THR A 131 24.78 4.42 -22.59
N SER A 132 25.54 3.96 -21.59
CA SER A 132 26.93 4.38 -21.34
C SER A 132 27.80 3.19 -20.87
N PRO A 133 28.13 2.22 -21.76
CA PRO A 133 28.84 1.00 -21.37
C PRO A 133 30.24 1.21 -20.80
N SER A 134 30.88 2.33 -21.14
CA SER A 134 32.22 2.71 -20.65
C SER A 134 32.21 3.33 -19.24
N LYS A 135 31.04 3.71 -18.70
CA LYS A 135 30.95 4.27 -17.34
C LYS A 135 31.14 3.17 -16.30
N HIS A 136 32.11 3.37 -15.41
CA HIS A 136 32.29 2.51 -14.25
C HIS A 136 31.09 2.59 -13.29
N THR A 137 30.77 1.47 -12.64
CA THR A 137 29.66 1.35 -11.67
C THR A 137 29.66 2.44 -10.61
N THR A 138 30.83 2.79 -10.06
CA THR A 138 30.97 3.81 -9.02
C THR A 138 30.61 5.21 -9.51
N THR A 139 30.92 5.53 -10.77
CA THR A 139 30.50 6.78 -11.41
C THR A 139 29.00 6.80 -11.64
N ILE A 140 28.40 5.70 -12.12
CA ILE A 140 26.95 5.59 -12.28
C ILE A 140 26.24 5.84 -10.95
N LEU A 141 26.67 5.18 -9.87
CA LEU A 141 26.06 5.35 -8.55
C LEU A 141 26.20 6.78 -8.04
N ARG A 142 27.36 7.40 -8.20
CA ARG A 142 27.59 8.80 -7.80
C ARG A 142 26.67 9.77 -8.55
N ASP A 143 26.57 9.63 -9.87
CA ASP A 143 25.73 10.48 -10.71
C ASP A 143 24.25 10.35 -10.31
N LEU A 144 23.80 9.12 -10.03
CA LEU A 144 22.43 8.86 -9.60
C LEU A 144 22.14 9.39 -8.18
N LEU A 145 23.10 9.24 -7.26
CA LEU A 145 22.99 9.78 -5.91
C LEU A 145 23.04 11.31 -5.87
N ALA A 146 23.72 11.94 -6.84
CA ALA A 146 23.74 13.39 -7.01
C ALA A 146 22.47 13.93 -7.72
N ASN A 147 21.59 13.07 -8.22
CA ASN A 147 20.34 13.48 -8.85
C ASN A 147 19.27 13.77 -7.79
N ASP A 148 19.42 14.90 -7.10
CA ASP A 148 18.51 15.34 -6.05
C ASP A 148 17.07 15.44 -6.54
N HIS A 149 16.84 15.89 -7.77
CA HIS A 149 15.50 16.03 -8.32
C HIS A 149 14.76 14.68 -8.37
N TRP A 150 15.45 13.64 -8.87
CA TRP A 150 14.87 12.29 -8.94
C TRP A 150 14.63 11.70 -7.55
N ILE A 151 15.63 11.76 -6.66
CA ILE A 151 15.52 11.21 -5.30
C ILE A 151 14.43 11.93 -4.51
N MET A 152 14.37 13.25 -4.59
CA MET A 152 13.31 14.04 -3.93
C MET A 152 11.94 13.76 -4.55
N GLY A 153 11.86 13.45 -5.85
CA GLY A 153 10.63 12.99 -6.50
C GLY A 153 10.10 11.69 -5.89
N LEU A 154 10.96 10.69 -5.71
CA LEU A 154 10.63 9.43 -5.04
C LEU A 154 10.15 9.68 -3.60
N PHE A 155 10.92 10.46 -2.84
CA PHE A 155 10.58 10.80 -1.45
C PHE A 155 9.23 11.53 -1.33
N ARG A 156 8.98 12.53 -2.18
CA ARG A 156 7.69 13.26 -2.20
C ARG A 156 6.51 12.36 -2.55
N SER A 157 6.69 11.43 -3.49
CA SER A 157 5.65 10.45 -3.85
C SER A 157 5.31 9.53 -2.67
N MET A 158 6.33 9.13 -1.90
CA MET A 158 6.16 8.39 -0.65
C MET A 158 5.39 9.19 0.39
N CYS A 159 5.87 10.38 0.74
CA CYS A 159 5.21 11.24 1.72
C CYS A 159 3.76 11.54 1.34
N THR A 160 3.49 11.82 0.06
CA THR A 160 2.12 12.06 -0.44
C THR A 160 1.21 10.86 -0.18
N THR A 161 1.72 9.65 -0.38
CA THR A 161 0.96 8.42 -0.14
C THR A 161 0.67 8.25 1.35
N TRP A 162 1.67 8.46 2.21
CA TRP A 162 1.51 8.34 3.66
C TRP A 162 0.57 9.40 4.25
N ILE A 163 0.66 10.65 3.78
CA ILE A 163 -0.24 11.74 4.22
C ILE A 163 -1.69 11.39 3.89
N LYS A 164 -1.97 10.80 2.71
CA LYS A 164 -3.31 10.34 2.36
C LYS A 164 -3.81 9.27 3.32
N VAL A 165 -2.97 8.29 3.67
CA VAL A 165 -3.33 7.24 4.65
C VAL A 165 -3.64 7.87 6.01
N ASP A 166 -2.78 8.76 6.48
CA ASP A 166 -2.92 9.41 7.78
C ASP A 166 -4.22 10.24 7.86
N ARG A 167 -4.59 10.94 6.79
CA ARG A 167 -5.87 11.66 6.70
C ARG A 167 -7.09 10.74 6.77
N LEU A 168 -7.11 9.67 5.98
CA LEU A 168 -8.22 8.71 5.98
C LEU A 168 -8.40 8.04 7.35
N HIS A 169 -7.30 7.75 8.04
CA HIS A 169 -7.33 7.20 9.39
C HIS A 169 -7.88 8.19 10.41
N GLN A 170 -7.46 9.46 10.32
CA GLN A 170 -7.97 10.53 11.18
C GLN A 170 -9.48 10.76 10.98
N GLU A 171 -9.96 10.74 9.74
CA GLU A 171 -11.39 10.85 9.42
C GLU A 171 -12.18 9.67 10.01
N HIS A 172 -11.67 8.44 9.87
CA HIS A 172 -12.31 7.23 10.42
C HIS A 172 -12.40 7.25 11.95
N THR A 173 -11.32 7.63 12.63
CA THR A 173 -11.28 7.70 14.10
C THR A 173 -12.21 8.78 14.64
N THR A 174 -12.27 9.95 13.98
CA THR A 174 -13.19 11.04 14.35
C THR A 174 -14.65 10.61 14.23
N ASN A 175 -15.02 9.99 13.10
CA ASN A 175 -16.40 9.52 12.85
C ASN A 175 -16.84 8.41 13.81
N THR A 176 -15.90 7.55 14.21
CA THR A 176 -16.18 6.47 15.18
C THR A 176 -16.48 7.07 16.56
N ASN A 177 -15.66 8.01 17.02
CA ASN A 177 -15.82 8.67 18.32
C ASN A 177 -17.12 9.48 18.42
N THR A 178 -17.52 10.16 17.34
CA THR A 178 -18.82 10.87 17.31
C THR A 178 -20.00 9.92 17.45
N ASN A 179 -19.96 8.74 16.81
CA ASN A 179 -21.02 7.73 16.89
C ASN A 179 -21.10 7.07 18.27
N THR A 180 -19.98 6.93 18.99
CA THR A 180 -19.98 6.41 20.37
C THR A 180 -20.61 7.40 21.35
N ASN A 181 -20.41 8.70 21.15
CA ASN A 181 -20.95 9.77 22.01
C ASN A 181 -22.45 10.03 21.78
N THR A 182 -22.98 9.79 20.58
CA THR A 182 -24.44 9.87 20.33
C THR A 182 -25.20 8.67 20.90
N ASN A 183 -24.63 7.47 20.86
CA ASN A 183 -25.28 6.27 21.41
C ASN A 183 -25.35 6.21 22.94
N THR A 184 -24.54 7.01 23.64
CA THR A 184 -24.55 7.09 25.11
C THR A 184 -25.58 8.07 25.67
N ASN A 185 -26.15 8.96 24.83
CA ASN A 185 -27.16 9.94 25.26
C ASN A 185 -28.61 9.49 25.08
N THR A 186 -28.88 8.27 24.59
CA THR A 186 -30.24 7.77 24.31
C THR A 186 -30.81 6.82 25.37
N GLN A 187 -30.14 6.65 26.52
CA GLN A 187 -30.54 5.67 27.57
C GLN A 187 -31.01 6.28 28.91
N THR A 188 -31.40 7.56 28.98
CA THR A 188 -31.77 8.22 30.25
C THR A 188 -33.12 8.93 30.27
N ASN A 189 -34.15 8.43 29.57
CA ASN A 189 -35.53 8.91 29.77
C ASN A 189 -36.55 7.76 29.75
N ASP A 190 -36.59 6.97 30.81
CA ASP A 190 -37.84 6.33 31.23
C ASP A 190 -37.78 5.87 32.71
N LYS A 191 -38.01 6.80 33.66
CA LYS A 191 -38.50 6.49 35.02
C LYS A 191 -39.21 7.71 35.63
N GLY A 192 -40.53 7.58 35.81
CA GLY A 192 -41.38 8.43 36.66
C GLY A 192 -42.42 9.20 35.83
N HIS A 193 -43.72 9.09 36.06
CA HIS A 193 -44.39 9.07 37.36
C HIS A 193 -45.71 8.30 37.29
N THR A 194 -46.04 7.73 38.45
CA THR A 194 -47.30 7.10 38.84
C THR A 194 -48.37 8.15 39.10
#